data_AF-A0AAN5D166-F1
#
_entry.id   AF-A0AAN5D166-F1
#
_cell.length_a   1.000
_cell.length_b   1.000
_cell.length_c   1.000
_cell.angle_alpha   90.00
_cell.angle_beta   90.00
_cell.angle_gamma   90.00
#
_symmetry.space_group_name_H-M   'P 1'
#
loop_
_entity.id
_entity.type
_entity.pdbx_description
1 polymer ?
#
loop_
_entity_poly.entity_id
_entity_poly.type
_entity_poly.pdbx_seq_one_letter_code
_entity_poly.pdbx_strand_id
1 'polypeptide(L)'
;SLADTVMFAWYMAGRAAIKANGDIVDASIAKLSEKAQEAALKLRDLACSDEPDTGKYCAEVEKVMSHQSKEVMQELEEHNADVAKAIGFISPPPPHAHTNCWRKV
;
A
#
# COMPACT_ATOMS: atom_id res chain seq x y z
N SER A 1 14.35 5.61 16.41
CA SER A 1 13.49 6.51 17.19
C SER A 1 12.19 5.78 17.54
N LEU A 2 11.49 6.19 18.62
CA LEU A 2 10.14 5.65 18.94
C LEU A 2 9.17 5.80 17.75
N ALA A 3 9.35 6.83 16.93
CA ALA A 3 8.57 7.04 15.71
C ALA A 3 8.77 5.90 14.69
N ASP A 4 9.99 5.40 14.53
CA ASP A 4 10.30 4.35 13.55
C ASP A 4 9.69 3.00 13.96
N THR A 5 9.69 2.70 15.26
CA THR A 5 9.10 1.46 15.81
C THR A 5 7.57 1.45 15.65
N VAL A 6 6.91 2.58 15.88
CA VAL A 6 5.46 2.71 15.68
C VAL A 6 5.11 2.53 14.21
N MET A 7 5.83 3.19 13.30
CA MET A 7 5.60 3.07 11.86
C MET A 7 5.83 1.64 11.34
N PHE A 8 6.86 0.95 11.83
CA PHE A 8 7.12 -0.46 11.49
C PHE A 8 5.96 -1.38 11.94
N ALA A 9 5.43 -1.18 13.15
CA ALA A 9 4.30 -1.96 13.64
C ALA A 9 3.04 -1.74 12.78
N TRP A 10 2.76 -0.51 12.37
CA TRP A 10 1.68 -0.18 11.44
C TRP A 10 1.86 -0.84 10.06
N TYR A 11 3.09 -0.81 9.55
CA TYR A 11 3.44 -1.45 8.29
C TYR A 11 3.17 -2.96 8.32
N MET A 12 3.63 -3.66 9.37
CA MET A 12 3.38 -5.09 9.52
C MET A 12 1.89 -5.40 9.73
N ALA A 13 1.17 -4.55 10.49
CA ALA A 13 -0.26 -4.70 10.69
C ALA A 13 -1.06 -4.51 9.39
N GLY A 14 -0.67 -3.57 8.54
CA GLY A 14 -1.30 -3.37 7.22
C GLY A 14 -1.11 -4.58 6.31
N ARG A 15 0.11 -5.13 6.26
CA ARG A 15 0.38 -6.37 5.50
C ARG A 15 -0.39 -7.57 6.03
N ALA A 16 -0.44 -7.72 7.34
CA ALA A 16 -1.25 -8.77 7.96
C ALA A 16 -2.73 -8.63 7.63
N ALA A 17 -3.27 -7.40 7.63
CA ALA A 17 -4.67 -7.13 7.28
C ALA A 17 -4.97 -7.45 5.80
N ILE A 18 -4.08 -7.07 4.89
CA ILE A 18 -4.19 -7.40 3.45
C ILE A 18 -4.16 -8.91 3.25
N LYS A 19 -3.19 -9.61 3.88
CA LYS A 19 -3.04 -11.06 3.78
C LYS A 19 -4.24 -11.83 4.37
N ALA A 20 -4.80 -11.33 5.47
CA ALA A 20 -5.97 -11.91 6.12
C ALA A 20 -7.28 -11.69 5.34
N ASN A 21 -7.33 -10.67 4.48
CA ASN A 21 -8.54 -10.27 3.74
C ASN A 21 -8.31 -10.31 2.21
N GLY A 22 -7.50 -11.24 1.73
CA GLY A 22 -7.10 -11.33 0.31
C GLY A 22 -8.30 -11.30 -0.65
N ASP A 23 -9.37 -12.03 -0.36
CA ASP A 23 -10.57 -12.07 -1.20
C ASP A 23 -11.26 -10.70 -1.32
N ILE A 24 -11.32 -9.94 -0.23
CA ILE A 24 -11.92 -8.60 -0.19
C ILE A 24 -11.06 -7.62 -1.00
N VAL A 25 -9.73 -7.73 -0.84
CA VAL A 25 -8.77 -6.91 -1.57
C VAL A 25 -8.87 -7.19 -3.06
N ASP A 26 -8.85 -8.46 -3.47
CA ASP A 26 -8.94 -8.87 -4.88
C ASP A 26 -10.29 -8.46 -5.52
N ALA A 27 -11.40 -8.65 -4.81
CA ALA A 27 -12.72 -8.21 -5.25
C ALA A 27 -12.83 -6.69 -5.37
N SER A 28 -12.10 -5.95 -4.53
CA SER A 28 -12.01 -4.50 -4.64
C SER A 28 -11.16 -4.10 -5.84
N ILE A 29 -10.00 -4.75 -6.03
CA ILE A 29 -9.07 -4.45 -7.14
C ILE A 29 -9.78 -4.63 -8.48
N ALA A 30 -10.60 -5.67 -8.63
CA ALA A 30 -11.37 -5.93 -9.85
C ALA A 30 -12.31 -4.79 -10.29
N LYS A 31 -12.56 -3.79 -9.43
CA LYS A 31 -13.39 -2.62 -9.74
C LYS A 31 -12.60 -1.47 -10.36
N LEU A 32 -11.27 -1.54 -10.35
CA LEU A 32 -10.38 -0.49 -10.87
C LEU A 32 -10.27 -0.56 -12.40
N SER A 33 -9.73 0.50 -13.01
CA SER A 33 -9.28 0.48 -14.40
C SER A 33 -8.19 -0.57 -14.64
N GLU A 34 -8.08 -1.14 -15.85
CA GLU A 34 -7.10 -2.21 -16.14
C GLU A 34 -5.65 -1.83 -15.75
N LYS A 35 -5.28 -0.56 -15.94
CA LYS A 35 -3.96 -0.04 -15.55
C LYS A 35 -3.78 0.04 -14.03
N ALA A 36 -4.81 0.52 -13.32
CA ALA A 36 -4.81 0.56 -11.87
C ALA A 36 -4.86 -0.85 -11.25
N GLN A 37 -5.57 -1.80 -11.88
CA GLN A 37 -5.57 -3.20 -11.49
C GLN A 37 -4.17 -3.80 -11.52
N GLU A 38 -3.43 -3.59 -12.62
CA GLU A 38 -2.06 -4.12 -12.75
C GLU A 38 -1.14 -3.59 -11.64
N ALA A 39 -1.24 -2.30 -11.31
CA ALA A 39 -0.50 -1.69 -10.21
C ALA A 39 -0.93 -2.25 -8.85
N ALA A 40 -2.24 -2.32 -8.59
CA ALA A 40 -2.80 -2.77 -7.32
C ALA A 40 -2.50 -4.24 -7.03
N LEU A 41 -2.53 -5.11 -8.05
CA LEU A 41 -2.15 -6.52 -7.92
C LEU A 41 -0.68 -6.67 -7.52
N LYS A 42 0.24 -5.91 -8.16
CA LYS A 42 1.66 -5.91 -7.78
C LYS A 42 1.87 -5.45 -6.34
N LEU A 43 1.15 -4.41 -5.90
CA LEU A 43 1.20 -3.94 -4.52
C LEU A 43 0.63 -4.97 -3.53
N ARG A 44 -0.47 -5.66 -3.90
CA ARG A 44 -1.04 -6.74 -3.11
C ARG A 44 -0.08 -7.91 -2.99
N ASP A 45 0.55 -8.33 -4.08
CA ASP A 45 1.52 -9.42 -4.09
C ASP A 45 2.74 -9.08 -3.25
N LEU A 46 3.23 -7.84 -3.35
CA LEU A 46 4.31 -7.35 -2.52
C LEU A 46 3.92 -7.34 -1.03
N ALA A 47 2.70 -6.91 -0.69
CA ALA A 47 2.18 -6.94 0.67
C ALA A 47 2.07 -8.37 1.23
N CYS A 48 1.65 -9.33 0.40
CA CYS A 48 1.52 -10.75 0.73
C CYS A 48 2.84 -11.52 0.73
N SER A 49 3.90 -10.98 0.11
CA SER A 49 5.24 -11.55 0.11
C SER A 49 5.76 -11.76 1.54
N ASP A 50 6.82 -12.54 1.71
CA ASP A 50 7.50 -12.68 2.99
C ASP A 50 8.72 -11.75 3.10
N GLU A 51 8.81 -10.70 2.28
CA GLU A 51 9.95 -9.76 2.29
C GLU A 51 10.06 -9.07 3.67
N PRO A 52 11.15 -9.28 4.43
CA PRO A 52 11.33 -8.67 5.74
C PRO A 52 12.01 -7.29 5.66
N ASP A 53 12.66 -6.97 4.54
CA ASP A 53 13.37 -5.71 4.35
C ASP A 53 12.40 -4.59 3.93
N THR A 54 12.10 -3.71 4.88
CA THR A 54 11.23 -2.55 4.63
C THR A 54 11.80 -1.59 3.59
N GLY A 55 13.12 -1.49 3.46
CA GLY A 55 13.76 -0.64 2.47
C GLY A 55 13.55 -1.18 1.05
N LYS A 56 13.68 -2.50 0.86
CA LYS A 56 13.38 -3.15 -0.42
C LYS A 56 11.89 -3.07 -0.76
N TYR A 57 11.03 -3.32 0.22
CA TYR A 57 9.59 -3.17 0.04
C TYR A 57 9.24 -1.76 -0.45
N CYS A 58 9.75 -0.74 0.24
CA CYS A 58 9.57 0.67 -0.13
C CYS A 58 10.05 0.97 -1.56
N ALA A 59 11.23 0.48 -1.93
CA ALA A 59 11.78 0.66 -3.27
C ALA A 59 10.89 0.02 -4.35
N GLU A 60 10.34 -1.18 -4.09
CA GLU A 60 9.44 -1.84 -5.05
C GLU A 60 8.08 -1.14 -5.13
N VAL A 61 7.54 -0.61 -4.02
CA VAL A 61 6.34 0.25 -4.04
C VAL A 61 6.58 1.50 -4.89
N GLU A 62 7.69 2.21 -4.66
CA GLU A 62 8.05 3.40 -5.45
C GLU A 62 8.20 3.07 -6.93
N LYS A 63 8.79 1.93 -7.25
CA LYS A 63 8.92 1.46 -8.63
C LYS A 63 7.56 1.17 -9.26
N VAL A 64 6.61 0.59 -8.54
CA VAL A 64 5.25 0.36 -9.07
C VAL A 64 4.52 1.68 -9.29
N MET A 65 4.62 2.61 -8.33
CA MET A 65 3.90 3.89 -8.36
C MET A 65 4.49 4.91 -9.35
N SER A 66 5.81 4.96 -9.49
CA SER A 66 6.50 5.90 -10.39
C SER A 66 6.21 5.70 -11.87
N HIS A 67 5.76 4.51 -12.27
CA HIS A 67 5.34 4.22 -13.64
C HIS A 67 3.88 4.56 -13.94
N GLN A 68 3.09 4.98 -12.95
CA GLN A 68 1.67 5.26 -13.12
C GLN A 68 1.39 6.71 -13.53
N SER A 69 0.31 6.90 -14.29
CA SER A 69 -0.19 8.24 -14.58
C SER A 69 -0.84 8.86 -13.34
N LYS A 70 -0.98 10.19 -13.32
CA LYS A 70 -1.65 10.90 -12.21
C LYS A 70 -3.07 10.40 -11.96
N GLU A 71 -3.80 10.09 -13.02
CA GLU A 71 -5.17 9.55 -12.94
C GLU A 71 -5.20 8.19 -12.25
N VAL A 72 -4.27 7.29 -12.59
CA VAL A 72 -4.15 5.98 -11.95
C VAL A 72 -3.72 6.11 -10.49
N MET A 73 -2.81 7.03 -10.17
CA MET A 73 -2.41 7.27 -8.78
C MET A 73 -3.57 7.77 -7.93
N GLN A 74 -4.39 8.68 -8.44
CA GLN A 74 -5.58 9.17 -7.73
C GLN A 74 -6.59 8.04 -7.49
N GLU A 75 -6.84 7.22 -8.52
CA GLU A 75 -7.73 6.05 -8.42
C GLU A 75 -7.23 5.06 -7.35
N LEU A 76 -5.92 4.80 -7.30
CA LEU A 76 -5.29 3.93 -6.30
C LEU A 76 -5.36 4.51 -4.87
N GLU A 77 -5.24 5.83 -4.71
CA GLU A 77 -5.36 6.47 -3.40
C GLU A 77 -6.79 6.37 -2.84
N GLU A 78 -7.79 6.65 -3.68
CA GLU A 78 -9.21 6.49 -3.33
C GLU A 78 -9.53 5.03 -3.00
N HIS A 79 -9.03 4.11 -3.83
CA HIS A 79 -9.15 2.67 -3.63
C HIS A 79 -8.52 2.20 -2.31
N ASN A 80 -7.33 2.69 -1.97
CA ASN A 80 -6.63 2.32 -0.74
C ASN A 80 -7.44 2.72 0.50
N ALA A 81 -8.06 3.90 0.47
CA ALA A 81 -8.95 4.35 1.55
C ALA A 81 -10.17 3.43 1.71
N ASP A 82 -10.75 2.96 0.60
CA ASP A 82 -11.91 2.07 0.63
C ASP A 82 -11.56 0.64 1.03
N VAL A 83 -10.43 0.11 0.58
CA VAL A 83 -9.90 -1.18 1.03
C VAL A 83 -9.58 -1.14 2.52
N ALA A 84 -8.91 -0.07 3.00
CA ALA A 84 -8.59 0.10 4.41
C ALA A 84 -9.85 0.06 5.28
N LYS A 85 -10.92 0.77 4.88
CA LYS A 85 -12.24 0.67 5.55
C LYS A 85 -12.81 -0.74 5.48
N ALA A 86 -12.77 -1.38 4.31
CA ALA A 86 -13.37 -2.70 4.10
C ALA A 86 -12.70 -3.81 4.94
N ILE A 87 -11.37 -3.72 5.13
CA ILE A 87 -10.60 -4.68 5.93
C ILE A 87 -10.49 -4.27 7.41
N GLY A 88 -11.15 -3.18 7.81
CA GLY A 88 -11.14 -2.67 9.19
C GLY A 88 -9.80 -2.08 9.65
N PHE A 89 -8.93 -1.70 8.71
CA PHE A 89 -7.63 -1.11 8.99
C PHE A 89 -7.73 0.41 8.97
N ILE A 90 -7.55 1.06 10.12
CA ILE A 90 -7.49 2.52 10.19
C ILE A 90 -6.04 2.94 9.93
N SER A 91 -5.71 3.25 8.68
CA SER A 91 -4.44 3.92 8.38
C SER A 91 -4.41 5.30 9.05
N PRO A 92 -3.31 5.71 9.70
CA PRO A 92 -3.16 7.11 10.07
C PRO A 92 -3.24 7.99 8.82
N PRO A 93 -3.79 9.22 8.93
CA PRO A 93 -3.85 10.13 7.79
C PRO A 93 -2.42 10.38 7.28
N PRO A 94 -2.19 10.36 5.96
CA PRO A 94 -0.88 10.68 5.42
C PRO A 94 -0.53 12.11 5.85
N PRO A 95 0.63 12.37 6.47
CA PRO A 95 1.07 13.73 6.67
C PRO A 95 1.19 14.35 5.27
N HIS A 96 0.39 15.37 5.00
CA HIS A 96 0.34 16.07 3.72
C HIS A 96 1.74 16.44 3.23
N ALA A 97 2.29 15.63 2.33
CA ALA A 97 3.36 15.99 1.43
C ALA A 97 3.55 14.82 0.46
N HIS A 98 3.43 15.10 -0.83
CA HIS A 98 4.27 14.42 -1.81
C HIS A 98 5.69 14.37 -1.25
N THR A 99 6.15 13.22 -0.76
CA THR A 99 7.57 12.92 -0.61
C THR A 99 7.81 11.45 -0.20
N ASN A 100 8.53 10.76 -1.10
CA ASN A 100 9.42 9.57 -1.16
C ASN A 100 9.75 8.69 0.08
N CYS A 101 9.04 7.59 0.38
CA CYS A 101 9.56 6.50 1.26
C CYS A 101 10.29 6.91 2.57
N TRP A 102 10.03 8.12 3.10
CA TRP A 102 10.99 8.85 3.93
C TRP A 102 10.85 8.51 5.42
N ARG A 103 11.90 8.62 6.24
CA ARG A 103 13.15 9.36 6.00
C ARG A 103 14.29 8.67 6.75
N LYS A 104 15.12 7.94 5.99
CA LYS A 104 16.43 7.39 6.39
C LYS A 104 16.43 6.44 7.60
N VAL A 105 16.90 5.22 7.35
CA VAL A 105 17.77 4.47 8.28
C VAL A 105 18.72 5.39 9.06
#